data_AF-A0A0P7ZLX1-F1
#
_entry.id   AF-A0A0P7ZLX1-F1
#
_cell.length_a   1.000
_cell.length_b   1.000
_cell.length_c   1.000
_cell.angle_alpha   90.00
_cell.angle_beta   90.00
_cell.angle_gamma   90.00
#
_symmetry.space_group_name_H-M   'P 1'
#
loop_
_entity.id
_entity.type
_entity.pdbx_description
1 polymer ?
#
loop_
_entity_poly.entity_id
_entity_poly.type
_entity_poly.pdbx_seq_one_letter_code
_entity_poly.pdbx_strand_id
1 'polypeptide(L)'
;MLSLLQIVYLIIDVAWFIVIAHVILSWLINFQVLNLRQPLVAQIWDGLNRLLEPVYSRIRAFLPSMGGLDLSPLILLLALYALRIVIANNMSAFL
;
A
#
# COMPACT_ATOMS: atom_id res chain seq x y z
N MET A 1 -18.75 -18.91 8.59
CA MET A 1 -17.31 -18.60 8.44
C MET A 1 -17.03 -17.62 7.31
N LEU A 2 -17.87 -17.56 6.28
CA LEU A 2 -17.73 -16.65 5.14
C LEU A 2 -17.64 -15.16 5.51
N SER A 3 -18.40 -14.69 6.51
CA SER A 3 -18.33 -13.30 6.99
C SER A 3 -16.96 -12.89 7.52
N LEU A 4 -16.23 -13.79 8.18
CA LEU A 4 -14.86 -13.53 8.64
C LEU A 4 -13.90 -13.33 7.46
N LEU A 5 -14.01 -14.17 6.43
CA LEU A 5 -13.22 -14.03 5.20
C LEU A 5 -13.54 -12.73 4.47
N GLN A 6 -14.80 -12.34 4.42
CA GLN A 6 -15.22 -11.05 3.83
C GLN A 6 -14.64 -9.85 4.60
N ILE A 7 -14.62 -9.90 5.94
CA ILE A 7 -14.01 -8.83 6.76
C ILE A 7 -12.51 -8.74 6.47
N VAL A 8 -11.81 -9.87 6.39
CA VAL A 8 -10.38 -9.90 6.03
C VAL A 8 -10.16 -9.35 4.61
N TYR A 9 -11.00 -9.74 3.66
CA TYR A 9 -10.94 -9.22 2.29
C TYR A 9 -11.12 -7.70 2.24
N LEU A 10 -12.07 -7.16 3.02
CA LEU A 10 -12.28 -5.72 3.18
C LEU A 10 -11.03 -5.00 3.73
N ILE A 11 -10.37 -5.58 4.73
CA ILE A 11 -9.14 -5.00 5.29
C ILE A 11 -8.04 -4.93 4.23
N ILE A 12 -7.93 -5.96 3.39
CA ILE A 12 -6.94 -6.00 2.30
C ILE A 12 -7.27 -4.96 1.22
N ASP A 13 -8.55 -4.79 0.88
CA ASP A 13 -8.99 -3.74 -0.05
C ASP A 13 -8.64 -2.34 0.48
N VAL A 14 -8.87 -2.09 1.77
CA VAL A 14 -8.48 -0.83 2.43
C VAL A 14 -6.97 -0.63 2.39
N ALA A 15 -6.19 -1.66 2.73
CA ALA A 15 -4.73 -1.59 2.66
C ALA A 15 -4.25 -1.30 1.23
N TRP A 16 -4.83 -1.97 0.24
CA TRP A 16 -4.50 -1.77 -1.18
C TRP A 16 -4.78 -0.33 -1.62
N PHE A 17 -5.93 0.23 -1.21
CA PHE A 17 -6.28 1.63 -1.46
C PHE A 17 -5.29 2.61 -0.82
N ILE A 18 -4.89 2.38 0.43
CA ILE A 18 -3.91 3.24 1.13
C ILE A 18 -2.58 3.26 0.38
N VAL A 19 -2.11 2.11 -0.09
CA VAL A 19 -0.86 2.01 -0.86
C VAL A 19 -0.99 2.74 -2.20
N ILE A 20 -2.11 2.60 -2.90
CA ILE A 20 -2.39 3.37 -4.13
C ILE A 20 -2.38 4.87 -3.85
N ALA A 21 -3.05 5.33 -2.79
CA ALA A 21 -3.09 6.74 -2.40
C ALA A 21 -1.67 7.26 -2.12
N HIS A 22 -0.83 6.46 -1.47
CA HIS A 22 0.57 6.80 -1.24
C HIS A 22 1.38 6.91 -2.56
N VAL A 23 1.21 5.99 -3.51
CA VAL A 23 1.88 6.04 -4.82
C VAL A 23 1.45 7.27 -5.62
N ILE A 24 0.15 7.56 -5.65
CA ILE A 24 -0.38 8.75 -6.33
C ILE A 24 0.19 10.01 -5.67
N LEU A 25 0.17 10.10 -4.34
CA LEU A 25 0.70 11.26 -3.61
C LEU A 25 2.21 11.44 -3.87
N SER A 26 2.97 10.34 -3.93
CA SER A 26 4.39 10.34 -4.30
C SER A 26 4.61 10.98 -5.68
N TRP A 27 3.83 10.57 -6.69
CA TRP A 27 3.92 11.17 -8.03
C TRP A 27 3.51 12.63 -8.04
N LEU A 28 2.40 12.99 -7.38
CA LEU A 28 1.95 14.38 -7.31
C LEU A 28 2.99 15.30 -6.65
N ILE A 29 3.68 14.83 -5.61
CA ILE A 29 4.77 15.58 -4.98
C ILE A 29 6.00 15.64 -5.91
N ASN A 30 6.39 14.52 -6.52
CA ASN A 30 7.55 14.46 -7.41
C ASN A 30 7.40 15.39 -8.62
N PHE A 31 6.22 15.36 -9.26
CA PHE A 31 5.86 16.25 -10.37
C PHE A 31 5.54 17.69 -9.95
N GLN A 32 5.80 18.07 -8.69
CA GLN A 32 5.56 19.41 -8.16
C GLN A 32 4.10 19.89 -8.25
N VAL A 33 3.14 18.97 -8.38
CA VAL A 33 1.70 19.28 -8.35
C VAL A 33 1.26 19.60 -6.93
N LEU A 34 1.79 18.86 -5.95
CA LEU A 34 1.55 19.09 -4.52
C LEU A 34 2.83 19.54 -3.83
N ASN A 35 2.70 20.54 -2.96
CA ASN A 35 3.84 21.14 -2.27
C ASN A 35 3.86 20.73 -0.79
N LEU A 36 4.92 20.03 -0.38
CA LEU A 36 5.16 19.63 1.01
C LEU A 36 5.33 20.80 1.99
N ARG A 37 5.52 22.03 1.50
CA ARG A 37 5.51 23.23 2.37
C ARG A 37 4.11 23.54 2.93
N GLN A 38 3.06 22.99 2.33
CA GLN A 38 1.69 23.14 2.83
C GLN A 38 1.48 22.17 4.01
N PRO A 39 1.13 22.66 5.21
CA PRO A 39 1.03 21.82 6.42
C PRO A 39 0.11 20.61 6.26
N LEU A 40 -1.00 20.77 5.55
CA LEU A 40 -1.97 19.69 5.31
C LEU A 40 -1.39 18.58 4.43
N VAL A 41 -0.70 18.93 3.34
CA VAL A 41 -0.06 17.96 2.43
C VAL A 41 1.05 17.22 3.17
N ALA A 42 1.88 17.94 3.94
CA ALA A 42 2.95 17.36 4.75
C ALA A 42 2.40 16.36 5.78
N GLN A 43 1.34 16.73 6.52
CA GLN A 43 0.72 15.86 7.52
C GLN A 43 0.16 14.57 6.90
N ILE A 44 -0.51 14.66 5.76
CA ILE A 44 -1.04 13.49 5.06
C ILE A 44 0.12 12.61 4.56
N TRP A 45 1.14 13.22 3.96
CA TRP A 45 2.31 12.49 3.46
C TRP A 45 3.06 11.77 4.58
N ASP A 46 3.36 12.47 5.68
CA ASP A 46 4.04 11.91 6.84
C ASP A 46 3.19 10.84 7.53
N GLY A 47 1.87 11.03 7.60
CA GLY A 47 0.92 10.06 8.11
C GLY A 47 0.95 8.75 7.30
N LEU A 48 0.84 8.85 5.98
CA LEU A 48 0.92 7.67 5.09
C LEU A 48 2.28 6.98 5.20
N ASN A 49 3.38 7.75 5.20
CA ASN A 49 4.72 7.19 5.36
C ASN A 49 4.85 6.42 6.66
N ARG A 50 4.46 6.99 7.80
CA ARG A 50 4.55 6.32 9.10
C ARG A 50 3.71 5.05 9.17
N LEU A 51 2.55 5.04 8.54
CA LEU A 51 1.69 3.85 8.48
C LEU A 51 2.30 2.74 7.62
N LEU A 52 2.96 3.09 6.52
CA LEU A 52 3.47 2.12 5.54
C LEU A 52 4.93 1.71 5.77
N GLU A 53 5.74 2.55 6.41
CA GLU A 53 7.17 2.30 6.70
C GLU A 53 7.46 0.96 7.39
N PRO A 54 6.70 0.46 8.39
CA PRO A 54 6.97 -0.85 8.98
C PRO A 54 6.86 -2.00 7.97
N VAL A 55 6.02 -1.85 6.94
CA VAL A 55 5.87 -2.84 5.86
C VAL A 55 6.90 -2.58 4.76
N TYR A 56 7.06 -1.33 4.34
CA TYR A 56 8.02 -0.96 3.30
C TYR A 56 9.47 -1.23 3.69
N SER A 57 9.87 -0.94 4.93
CA SER A 57 11.22 -1.25 5.43
C SER A 57 11.54 -2.74 5.32
N ARG A 58 10.55 -3.61 5.59
CA ARG A 58 10.71 -5.07 5.45
C ARG A 58 10.86 -5.47 3.99
N ILE A 59 10.05 -4.92 3.09
CA ILE A 59 10.16 -5.18 1.66
C ILE A 59 11.49 -4.68 1.11
N ARG A 60 11.90 -3.48 1.51
CA ARG A 60 13.16 -2.84 1.10
C ARG A 60 14.39 -3.64 1.55
N ALA A 61 14.31 -4.34 2.68
CA ALA A 61 15.38 -5.22 3.14
C ALA A 61 15.63 -6.43 2.22
N PHE A 62 14.62 -6.85 1.44
CA PHE A 62 14.76 -7.90 0.44
C PHE A 62 15.14 -7.37 -0.94
N LEU A 63 15.07 -6.05 -1.15
CA LEU A 63 15.40 -5.42 -2.42
C LEU A 63 16.87 -5.00 -2.48
N PRO A 64 17.51 -5.14 -3.66
CA PRO A 64 18.81 -4.51 -3.88
C PRO A 64 18.68 -2.97 -3.83
N SER A 65 19.77 -2.28 -3.51
CA SER A 65 19.79 -0.81 -3.41
C SER A 65 19.52 -0.17 -4.78
N MET A 66 18.32 0.37 -4.98
CA MET A 66 17.80 0.86 -6.26
C MET A 66 18.09 2.36 -6.54
N GLY A 67 19.19 2.91 -6.01
CA GLY A 67 19.68 4.24 -6.43
C GLY A 67 18.69 5.40 -6.27
N GLY A 68 17.78 5.34 -5.29
CA GLY A 68 16.81 6.40 -4.99
C GLY A 68 15.38 6.16 -5.47
N LEU A 69 15.13 5.10 -6.25
CA LEU A 69 13.76 4.68 -6.58
C LEU A 69 13.27 3.66 -5.55
N ASP A 70 12.18 4.00 -4.85
CA ASP A 70 11.55 3.05 -3.92
C ASP A 70 10.51 2.19 -4.66
N LEU A 71 10.85 0.93 -4.93
CA LEU A 71 9.95 -0.06 -5.51
C LEU A 71 9.09 -0.78 -4.46
N SER A 72 9.29 -0.51 -3.17
CA SER A 72 8.54 -1.16 -2.09
C SER A 72 7.02 -1.01 -2.21
N PRO A 73 6.47 0.16 -2.59
CA PRO A 73 5.02 0.32 -2.80
C PRO A 73 4.47 -0.60 -3.89
N LEU A 74 5.20 -0.76 -5.00
CA LEU A 74 4.77 -1.61 -6.12
C LEU A 74 4.73 -3.09 -5.69
N ILE A 75 5.74 -3.53 -4.96
CA ILE A 75 5.80 -4.90 -4.45
C ILE A 75 4.70 -5.15 -3.42
N LEU A 76 4.41 -4.18 -2.56
CA LEU A 76 3.30 -4.30 -1.61
C LEU A 76 1.96 -4.41 -2.34
N LEU A 77 1.73 -3.62 -3.41
CA LEU A 77 0.52 -3.75 -4.24
C LEU A 77 0.38 -5.14 -4.85
N LEU A 78 1.47 -5.69 -5.39
CA LEU A 78 1.48 -7.04 -5.95
C LEU A 78 1.18 -8.09 -4.89
N ALA A 79 1.79 -7.98 -3.70
CA ALA A 79 1.55 -8.90 -2.59
C ALA A 79 0.10 -8.85 -2.09
N LEU A 80 -0.45 -7.65 -1.93
CA LEU A 80 -1.86 -7.47 -1.54
C LEU A 80 -2.80 -8.01 -2.62
N TYR A 81 -2.51 -7.78 -3.90
CA TYR A 81 -3.33 -8.30 -4.99
C TYR A 81 -3.29 -9.83 -5.06
N ALA A 82 -2.12 -10.45 -4.90
CA ALA A 82 -1.99 -11.89 -4.80
C ALA A 82 -2.81 -12.45 -3.62
N LEU A 83 -2.79 -11.77 -2.47
CA LEU A 83 -3.58 -12.16 -1.31
C LEU A 83 -5.09 -12.07 -1.57
N ARG A 84 -5.55 -11.04 -2.29
CA ARG A 84 -6.96 -10.92 -2.75
C ARG A 84 -7.36 -12.10 -3.62
N ILE A 85 -6.53 -12.48 -4.60
CA ILE A 85 -6.80 -13.63 -5.48
C ILE A 85 -6.93 -14.91 -4.65
N VAL A 86 -5.98 -15.17 -3.74
CA VAL A 86 -5.99 -16.36 -2.90
C VAL A 86 -7.27 -16.39 -2.04
N ILE A 87 -7.63 -15.29 -1.39
CA ILE A 87 -8.82 -15.26 -0.53
C ILE A 87 -10.10 -15.38 -1.35
N ALA A 88 -10.23 -14.67 -2.48
CA ALA A 88 -11.41 -14.73 -3.33
C ALA A 88 -11.64 -16.16 -3.88
N ASN A 89 -10.58 -16.83 -4.32
CA ASN A 89 -10.65 -18.19 -4.84
C ASN A 89 -11.00 -19.22 -3.75
N ASN A 90 -10.57 -19.00 -2.51
CA ASN A 90 -10.91 -19.90 -1.41
C ASN A 90 -12.28 -19.57 -0.80
N MET A 91 -12.74 -18.32 -0.89
CA MET A 91 -14.05 -17.90 -0.38
C MET A 91 -15.21 -18.62 -1.08
N SER A 92 -15.04 -18.95 -2.37
CA SER A 92 -16.03 -19.78 -3.11
C SER A 92 -16.12 -21.21 -2.60
N ALA A 93 -15.09 -21.74 -1.93
CA ALA A 93 -15.14 -23.06 -1.30
C ALA A 93 -15.91 -23.06 0.04
N PHE A 94 -16.27 -21.88 0.57
CA PHE A 94 -17.05 -21.72 1.80
C PHE A 94 -18.49 -21.23 1.54
N LEU A 95 -18.89 -21.13 0.27
CA LEU A 95 -20.29 -20.97 -0.16
C LEU A 95 -21.00 -22.34 -0.10
#